data_AF-A0A9P9DBH8-F1
#
_entry.id   AF-A0A9P9DBH8-F1
#
_cell.length_a   1.000
_cell.length_b   1.000
_cell.length_c   1.000
_cell.angle_alpha   90.00
_cell.angle_beta   90.00
_cell.angle_gamma   90.00
#
_symmetry.space_group_name_H-M   'P 1'
#
loop_
_entity.id
_entity.type
_entity.pdbx_description
1 polymer ?
#
loop_
_entity_poly.entity_id
_entity_poly.type
_entity_poly.pdbx_seq_one_letter_code
_entity_poly.pdbx_strand_id
1 'polypeptide(L)'
;MDRKPTNFFAISIITPSADPDDCQSIVIEGLGGVGKTQVAIEAAYRVRDEHPDCSVFWVPAVNSISFENAYRDIGQRLKVQGIEEDKADVKALVKTALDSKMGSWLLIIDNADDMELLFGNNGLSDYLPFNPIGSILFTTRNHEVTGMGPGP
;
A
#
# COMPACT_ATOMS: atom_id res chain seq x y z
N MET A 1 -36.59 11.44 -8.62
CA MET A 1 -36.05 10.07 -8.45
C MET A 1 -34.57 10.14 -8.80
N ASP A 2 -33.75 10.49 -7.81
CA ASP A 2 -32.31 10.63 -8.01
C ASP A 2 -31.64 9.27 -7.91
N ARG A 3 -31.03 8.83 -9.01
CA ARG A 3 -30.02 7.79 -8.97
C ARG A 3 -28.81 8.40 -8.28
N LYS A 4 -28.62 8.09 -6.98
CA LYS A 4 -27.32 8.31 -6.34
C LYS A 4 -26.27 7.48 -7.11
N PRO A 5 -25.16 8.07 -7.55
CA PRO A 5 -24.10 7.32 -8.21
C PRO A 5 -23.50 6.32 -7.20
N THR A 6 -23.44 5.07 -7.61
CA THR A 6 -22.98 3.89 -6.86
C THR A 6 -21.49 3.95 -6.44
N ASN A 7 -20.79 5.07 -6.69
CA ASN A 7 -19.36 5.23 -6.40
C ASN A 7 -19.03 5.73 -4.99
N PHE A 8 -20.02 5.99 -4.13
CA PHE A 8 -19.77 6.54 -2.80
C PHE A 8 -19.37 5.51 -1.72
N PHE A 9 -19.55 4.21 -1.96
CA PHE A 9 -19.34 3.19 -0.90
C PHE A 9 -17.93 2.59 -0.85
N ALA A 10 -17.09 2.73 -1.89
CA ALA A 10 -15.73 2.19 -1.87
C ALA A 10 -14.72 3.12 -1.16
N ILE A 11 -15.04 4.41 -1.03
CA ILE A 11 -14.05 5.46 -0.71
C ILE A 11 -13.98 5.77 0.79
N SER A 12 -15.04 5.51 1.56
CA SER A 12 -14.99 5.62 3.03
C SER A 12 -14.09 4.55 3.69
N ILE A 13 -13.53 3.64 2.91
CA ILE A 13 -12.68 2.54 3.38
C ILE A 13 -11.21 3.00 3.48
N ILE A 14 -10.76 3.97 2.67
CA ILE A 14 -9.36 4.46 2.66
C ILE A 14 -9.17 5.56 3.71
N THR A 15 -9.72 5.39 4.91
CA THR A 15 -9.46 6.29 6.02
C THR A 15 -8.49 5.58 6.96
N PRO A 16 -7.26 6.09 7.18
CA PRO A 16 -6.37 5.57 8.21
C PRO A 16 -6.99 5.89 9.58
N SER A 17 -7.90 5.04 10.06
CA SER A 17 -8.52 5.01 11.41
C SER A 17 -9.88 4.27 11.45
N ALA A 18 -10.32 3.57 10.40
CA ALA A 18 -11.64 2.93 10.42
C ALA A 18 -11.77 1.81 11.48
N ASP A 19 -10.67 1.16 11.85
CA ASP A 19 -10.53 0.26 13.00
C ASP A 19 -9.21 0.59 13.74
N PRO A 20 -9.24 0.99 15.02
CA PRO A 20 -8.04 1.36 15.77
C PRO A 20 -7.13 0.18 16.14
N ASP A 21 -7.59 -1.06 15.95
CA ASP A 21 -6.83 -2.28 16.28
C ASP A 21 -6.33 -3.03 15.02
N ASP A 22 -6.66 -2.57 13.81
CA ASP A 22 -6.33 -3.26 12.55
C ASP A 22 -5.72 -2.32 11.48
N CYS A 23 -4.72 -2.83 10.76
CA CYS A 23 -4.12 -2.12 9.62
C CYS A 23 -5.07 -2.21 8.43
N GLN A 24 -5.56 -1.07 7.94
CA GLN A 24 -6.54 -1.06 6.86
C GLN A 24 -5.91 -1.50 5.54
N SER A 25 -6.44 -2.56 4.93
CA SER A 25 -6.02 -3.08 3.63
C SER A 25 -7.19 -3.08 2.66
N ILE A 26 -6.98 -2.53 1.46
CA ILE A 26 -8.01 -2.37 0.44
C ILE A 26 -7.48 -2.93 -0.87
N VAL A 27 -8.29 -3.76 -1.53
CA VAL A 27 -7.93 -4.38 -2.79
C VAL A 27 -8.85 -3.86 -3.89
N ILE A 28 -8.27 -3.22 -4.90
CA ILE A 28 -8.92 -2.91 -6.17
C ILE A 28 -8.54 -4.03 -7.14
N GLU A 29 -9.47 -4.94 -7.38
CA GLU A 29 -9.30 -6.05 -8.32
C GLU A 29 -10.13 -5.87 -9.60
N GLY A 30 -9.74 -6.55 -10.67
CA GLY A 30 -10.49 -6.57 -11.92
C GLY A 30 -9.62 -6.86 -13.13
N LEU A 31 -10.26 -7.02 -14.29
CA LEU A 31 -9.56 -7.37 -15.54
C LEU A 31 -8.50 -6.33 -15.95
N GLY A 32 -7.60 -6.73 -16.86
CA GLY A 32 -6.63 -5.80 -17.45
C GLY A 32 -7.34 -4.64 -18.17
N GLY A 33 -6.81 -3.42 -18.02
CA GLY A 33 -7.31 -2.24 -18.74
C GLY A 33 -8.58 -1.58 -18.18
N VAL A 34 -9.15 -2.07 -17.07
CA VAL A 34 -10.39 -1.50 -16.48
C VAL A 34 -10.18 -0.20 -15.69
N GLY A 35 -8.95 0.27 -15.55
CA GLY A 35 -8.65 1.56 -14.93
C GLY A 35 -8.28 1.53 -13.44
N LYS A 36 -7.87 0.38 -12.87
CA LYS A 36 -7.56 0.26 -11.43
C LYS A 36 -6.47 1.21 -10.95
N THR A 37 -5.38 1.31 -11.71
CA THR A 37 -4.28 2.24 -11.44
C THR A 37 -4.78 3.69 -11.44
N GLN A 38 -5.71 4.06 -12.31
CA GLN A 38 -6.33 5.38 -12.34
C GLN A 38 -7.18 5.64 -11.09
N VAL A 39 -7.87 4.62 -10.57
CA VAL A 39 -8.60 4.72 -9.30
C VAL A 39 -7.61 4.91 -8.13
N ALA A 40 -6.49 4.18 -8.11
CA ALA A 40 -5.45 4.35 -7.10
C ALA A 40 -4.80 5.74 -7.15
N ILE A 41 -4.56 6.29 -8.35
CA ILE A 41 -4.08 7.67 -8.55
C ILE A 41 -5.07 8.69 -7.97
N GLU A 42 -6.36 8.55 -8.29
CA GLU A 42 -7.39 9.44 -7.75
C GLU A 42 -7.46 9.36 -6.22
N ALA A 43 -7.36 8.16 -5.66
CA ALA A 43 -7.28 7.97 -4.21
C ALA A 43 -6.07 8.68 -3.58
N ALA A 44 -4.89 8.55 -4.20
CA ALA A 44 -3.68 9.24 -3.76
C ALA A 44 -3.85 10.77 -3.72
N TYR A 45 -4.44 11.34 -4.78
CA TYR A 45 -4.69 12.78 -4.84
C TYR A 45 -5.68 13.25 -3.77
N ARG A 46 -6.77 12.50 -3.56
CA ARG A 46 -7.76 12.84 -2.52
C ARG A 46 -7.19 12.76 -1.12
N VAL A 47 -6.44 11.71 -0.79
CA VAL A 47 -5.82 11.57 0.54
C VAL A 47 -4.88 12.74 0.80
N ARG A 48 -4.08 13.14 -0.19
CA ARG A 48 -3.20 14.31 -0.05
C ARG A 48 -3.97 15.61 0.16
N ASP A 49 -5.11 15.79 -0.52
CA ASP A 49 -5.89 17.02 -0.46
C ASP A 49 -6.76 17.10 0.81
N GLU A 50 -7.28 15.97 1.31
CA GLU A 50 -8.14 15.87 2.50
C GLU A 50 -7.34 15.67 3.80
N HIS A 51 -6.18 15.01 3.72
CA HIS A 51 -5.30 14.70 4.84
C HIS A 51 -3.85 15.12 4.52
N PRO A 52 -3.52 16.42 4.56
CA PRO A 52 -2.21 16.94 4.16
C PRO A 52 -1.03 16.42 5.00
N ASP A 53 -1.29 15.96 6.23
CA ASP A 53 -0.31 15.35 7.11
C ASP A 53 -0.10 13.83 6.84
N CYS A 54 -0.93 13.24 5.97
CA CYS A 54 -0.80 11.84 5.58
C CYS A 54 0.19 11.68 4.42
N SER A 55 1.23 10.87 4.64
CA SER A 55 2.20 10.58 3.58
C SER A 55 1.65 9.54 2.60
N VAL A 56 1.80 9.77 1.30
CA VAL A 56 1.40 8.80 0.26
C VAL A 56 2.64 8.23 -0.42
N PHE A 57 2.75 6.90 -0.41
CA PHE A 57 3.85 6.17 -1.02
C PHE A 57 3.33 5.23 -2.11
N TRP A 58 4.05 5.14 -3.23
CA TRP A 58 3.68 4.32 -4.37
C TRP A 58 4.77 3.29 -4.65
N VAL A 59 4.39 2.02 -4.71
CA VAL A 59 5.30 0.88 -4.86
C VAL A 59 4.81 -0.02 -5.99
N PRO A 60 5.54 -0.07 -7.12
CA PRO A 60 5.23 -1.01 -8.19
C PRO A 60 5.60 -2.45 -7.79
N ALA A 61 4.62 -3.34 -7.74
CA ALA A 61 4.78 -4.78 -7.48
C ALA A 61 4.93 -5.61 -8.78
N VAL A 62 5.55 -5.03 -9.81
CA VAL A 62 5.77 -5.71 -11.10
C VAL A 62 6.94 -6.70 -11.07
N ASN A 63 7.90 -6.50 -10.17
CA ASN A 63 9.00 -7.43 -9.85
C ASN A 63 9.69 -7.01 -8.53
N SER A 64 10.60 -7.83 -8.04
CA SER A 64 11.33 -7.57 -6.79
C SER A 64 12.23 -6.33 -6.86
N ILE A 65 12.85 -6.06 -8.02
CA ILE A 65 13.75 -4.91 -8.21
C ILE A 65 12.98 -3.59 -8.12
N SER A 66 11.83 -3.49 -8.78
CA SER A 66 11.00 -2.27 -8.73
C SER A 66 10.47 -2.01 -7.32
N PHE A 67 10.09 -3.07 -6.61
CA PHE A 67 9.63 -2.98 -5.23
C PHE A 67 10.76 -2.48 -4.31
N GLU A 68 11.94 -3.10 -4.39
CA GLU A 68 13.07 -2.72 -3.54
C GLU A 68 13.54 -1.28 -3.82
N ASN A 69 13.59 -0.86 -5.08
CA ASN A 69 13.92 0.52 -5.44
C ASN A 69 12.91 1.51 -4.85
N ALA A 70 11.61 1.22 -4.95
CA ALA A 70 10.58 2.08 -4.37
C ALA A 70 10.68 2.14 -2.85
N TYR A 71 10.94 1.01 -2.19
CA TYR A 71 11.18 0.98 -0.74
C TYR A 71 12.43 1.77 -0.36
N ARG A 72 13.53 1.67 -1.13
CA ARG A 72 14.74 2.48 -0.90
C ARG A 72 14.43 3.98 -0.98
N ASP A 73 13.68 4.41 -1.99
CA ASP A 73 13.25 5.80 -2.15
C ASP A 73 12.38 6.27 -0.96
N ILE A 74 11.48 5.41 -0.47
CA ILE A 74 10.68 5.68 0.73
C ILE A 74 11.59 5.85 1.95
N GLY A 75 12.51 4.91 2.16
CA GLY A 75 13.45 4.94 3.28
C GLY A 75 14.34 6.19 3.27
N GLN A 76 14.78 6.63 2.08
CA GLN A 76 15.50 7.90 1.90
C GLN A 76 14.67 9.11 2.32
N ARG A 77 13.41 9.19 1.86
CA ARG A 77 12.49 10.30 2.21
C ARG A 77 12.17 10.34 3.70
N LEU A 78 12.00 9.16 4.30
CA LEU A 78 11.78 8.98 5.73
C LEU A 78 13.06 9.13 6.56
N LYS A 79 14.23 9.23 5.91
CA LYS A 79 15.57 9.29 6.54
C LYS A 79 15.82 8.10 7.48
N VAL A 80 15.42 6.92 7.04
CA VAL A 80 15.63 5.67 7.79
C VAL A 80 17.13 5.42 7.93
N GLN A 81 17.57 5.17 9.17
CA GLN A 81 18.98 4.88 9.45
C GLN A 81 19.41 3.59 8.76
N GLY A 82 20.59 3.59 8.15
CA GLY A 82 21.15 2.43 7.45
C GLY A 82 20.60 2.17 6.04
N ILE A 83 19.67 2.99 5.53
CA ILE A 83 19.04 2.75 4.21
C ILE A 83 20.03 2.80 3.02
N GLU A 84 21.14 3.54 3.17
CA GLU A 84 22.19 3.69 2.15
C GLU A 84 23.34 2.69 2.30
N GLU A 85 23.29 1.79 3.28
CA GLU A 85 24.37 0.82 3.47
C GLU A 85 24.34 -0.25 2.38
N ASP A 86 25.52 -0.65 1.88
CA ASP A 86 25.67 -1.62 0.78
C ASP A 86 24.97 -2.97 1.05
N LYS A 87 24.81 -3.33 2.33
CA LYS A 87 24.19 -4.58 2.79
C LYS A 87 22.88 -4.35 3.54
N ALA A 88 22.26 -3.18 3.37
CA ALA A 88 21.00 -2.85 4.01
C ALA A 88 19.90 -3.83 3.61
N ASP A 89 19.19 -4.38 4.59
CA ASP A 89 17.88 -5.01 4.33
C ASP A 89 16.83 -3.90 4.19
N VAL A 90 16.80 -3.28 3.01
CA VAL A 90 15.93 -2.14 2.69
C VAL A 90 14.47 -2.43 3.01
N LYS A 91 14.02 -3.65 2.67
CA LYS A 91 12.62 -4.04 2.87
C LYS A 91 12.27 -4.09 4.35
N ALA A 92 13.11 -4.71 5.17
CA ALA A 92 12.91 -4.77 6.62
C ALA A 92 13.01 -3.40 7.29
N LEU A 93 13.95 -2.55 6.86
CA LEU A 93 14.14 -1.21 7.41
C LEU A 93 12.92 -0.32 7.19
N VAL A 94 12.38 -0.30 5.97
CA VAL A 94 11.21 0.51 5.62
C VAL A 94 9.94 -0.02 6.25
N LYS A 95 9.76 -1.36 6.29
CA LYS A 95 8.66 -1.99 7.04
C LYS A 95 8.68 -1.52 8.49
N THR A 96 9.83 -1.65 9.17
CA THR A 96 10.01 -1.23 10.57
C THR A 96 9.70 0.26 10.76
N ALA A 97 10.11 1.11 9.81
CA ALA A 97 9.83 2.53 9.87
C ALA A 97 8.31 2.82 9.81
N LEU A 98 7.59 2.18 8.89
CA LEU A 98 6.14 2.35 8.72
C LEU A 98 5.30 1.69 9.83
N ASP A 99 5.79 0.60 10.43
CA ASP A 99 5.21 -0.05 11.63
C ASP A 99 5.33 0.84 12.87
N SER A 100 6.30 1.75 12.89
CA SER A 100 6.53 2.66 14.01
C SER A 100 5.62 3.90 13.94
N LYS A 101 5.70 4.78 14.96
CA LYS A 101 4.83 5.97 15.07
C LYS A 101 5.27 7.13 14.15
N MET A 102 5.41 6.89 12.85
CA MET A 102 5.86 7.89 11.87
C MET A 102 4.75 8.81 11.30
N GLY A 103 3.60 8.92 11.99
CA GLY A 103 2.43 9.63 11.46
C GLY A 103 1.63 8.74 10.50
N SER A 104 0.48 9.23 10.03
CA SER A 104 -0.39 8.45 9.13
C SER A 104 0.20 8.35 7.73
N TRP A 105 -0.01 7.21 7.08
CA TRP A 105 0.48 6.96 5.73
C TRP A 105 -0.49 6.09 4.92
N LEU A 106 -0.47 6.29 3.60
CA LEU A 106 -1.09 5.41 2.61
C LEU A 106 0.01 4.79 1.73
N LEU A 107 0.09 3.48 1.71
CA LEU A 107 1.00 2.71 0.86
C LEU A 107 0.21 2.09 -0.29
N ILE A 108 0.50 2.50 -1.52
CA ILE A 108 -0.14 1.98 -2.73
C ILE A 108 0.78 0.93 -3.36
N ILE A 109 0.31 -0.31 -3.40
CA ILE A 109 0.97 -1.43 -4.08
C ILE A 109 0.29 -1.67 -5.43
N ASP A 110 0.89 -1.16 -6.51
CA ASP A 110 0.31 -1.20 -7.85
C ASP A 110 0.81 -2.41 -8.63
N ASN A 111 -0.07 -3.05 -9.41
CA ASN A 111 0.19 -4.25 -10.20
C ASN A 111 0.63 -5.47 -9.38
N ALA A 112 -0.02 -5.71 -8.25
CA ALA A 112 0.15 -6.90 -7.41
C ALA A 112 -0.48 -8.16 -8.05
N ASP A 113 -0.06 -8.50 -9.27
CA ASP A 113 -0.64 -9.57 -10.09
C ASP A 113 0.07 -10.93 -9.90
N ASP A 114 1.35 -10.91 -9.48
CA ASP A 114 2.21 -12.10 -9.37
C ASP A 114 2.17 -12.69 -7.95
N MET A 115 1.49 -13.82 -7.78
CA MET A 115 1.35 -14.48 -6.48
C MET A 115 2.64 -15.11 -5.97
N GLU A 116 3.55 -15.54 -6.85
CA GLU A 116 4.83 -16.10 -6.41
C GLU A 116 5.74 -14.97 -5.89
N LEU A 117 5.73 -13.82 -6.56
CA LEU A 117 6.42 -12.63 -6.06
C LEU A 117 5.86 -12.17 -4.71
N LEU A 118 4.53 -12.17 -4.56
CA LEU A 118 3.87 -11.67 -3.36
C LEU A 118 3.95 -12.66 -2.18
N PHE A 119 3.69 -13.95 -2.41
CA PHE A 119 3.49 -14.99 -1.36
C PHE A 119 4.41 -16.21 -1.49
N GLY A 120 5.33 -16.22 -2.44
CA GLY A 120 6.37 -17.24 -2.50
C GLY A 120 7.30 -17.16 -1.28
N ASN A 121 8.35 -17.98 -1.27
CA ASN A 121 9.32 -17.96 -0.18
C ASN A 121 10.06 -16.62 -0.13
N ASN A 122 9.97 -15.91 1.00
CA ASN A 122 10.43 -14.51 1.17
C ASN A 122 9.72 -13.52 0.24
N GLY A 123 8.42 -13.74 0.03
CA GLY A 123 7.55 -12.91 -0.79
C GLY A 123 7.46 -11.47 -0.29
N LEU A 124 6.96 -10.58 -1.13
CA LEU A 124 6.80 -9.17 -0.79
C LEU A 124 5.83 -8.94 0.40
N SER A 125 4.90 -9.86 0.64
CA SER A 125 3.95 -9.79 1.75
C SER A 125 4.63 -9.73 3.13
N ASP A 126 5.77 -10.39 3.29
CA ASP A 126 6.52 -10.43 4.57
C ASP A 126 7.05 -9.05 4.98
N TYR A 127 7.13 -8.14 4.00
CA TYR A 127 7.67 -6.79 4.12
C TYR A 127 6.60 -5.70 4.04
N LEU A 128 5.32 -6.09 4.07
CA LEU A 128 4.22 -5.13 4.21
C LEU A 128 4.12 -4.67 5.66
N PRO A 129 3.98 -3.36 5.90
CA PRO A 129 3.83 -2.84 7.25
C PRO A 129 2.44 -3.13 7.84
N PHE A 130 2.37 -3.23 9.15
CA PHE A 130 1.16 -3.31 9.95
C PHE A 130 1.12 -2.14 10.95
N ASN A 131 0.20 -1.21 10.75
CA ASN A 131 0.02 -0.08 11.66
C ASN A 131 -1.44 0.41 11.62
N PRO A 132 -2.15 0.55 12.76
CA PRO A 132 -3.53 1.02 12.78
C PRO A 132 -3.74 2.45 12.26
N ILE A 133 -2.67 3.27 12.24
CA ILE A 133 -2.71 4.62 11.66
C ILE A 133 -2.21 4.66 10.21
N GLY A 134 -1.92 3.50 9.63
CA GLY A 134 -1.53 3.32 8.23
C GLY A 134 -2.62 2.63 7.41
N SER A 135 -2.50 2.69 6.09
CA SER A 135 -3.37 1.95 5.18
C SER A 135 -2.62 1.49 3.95
N ILE A 136 -2.99 0.31 3.43
CA ILE A 136 -2.43 -0.26 2.20
C ILE A 136 -3.53 -0.37 1.15
N LEU A 137 -3.25 0.06 -0.08
CA LEU A 137 -4.13 -0.06 -1.23
C LEU A 137 -3.45 -0.87 -2.33
N PHE A 138 -4.04 -2.00 -2.70
CA PHE A 138 -3.56 -2.86 -3.77
C PHE A 138 -4.33 -2.60 -5.06
N THR A 139 -3.63 -2.65 -6.20
CA THR A 139 -4.26 -2.88 -7.50
C THR A 139 -3.82 -4.24 -8.04
N THR A 140 -4.77 -5.05 -8.49
CA THR A 140 -4.46 -6.40 -8.97
C THR A 140 -5.46 -6.91 -10.01
N ARG A 141 -5.02 -7.84 -10.83
CA ARG A 141 -5.87 -8.65 -11.72
C ARG A 141 -6.22 -9.99 -11.09
N ASN A 142 -5.56 -10.38 -10.02
CA ASN A 142 -5.76 -11.67 -9.38
C ASN A 142 -6.79 -11.57 -8.25
N HIS A 143 -7.85 -12.37 -8.37
CA HIS A 143 -8.92 -12.49 -7.38
C HIS A 143 -8.51 -13.26 -6.11
N GLU A 144 -7.30 -13.81 -6.05
CA GLU A 144 -6.79 -14.48 -4.85
C GLU A 144 -6.25 -13.49 -3.80
N VAL A 145 -6.11 -12.21 -4.17
CA VAL A 145 -5.58 -11.14 -3.30
C VAL A 145 -6.62 -10.62 -2.30
N THR A 146 -7.91 -10.87 -2.54
CA THR A 146 -9.03 -10.30 -1.77
C THR A 146 -9.15 -10.82 -0.33
N GLY A 147 -8.34 -11.81 0.09
CA GLY A 147 -8.27 -12.31 1.46
C GLY A 147 -7.24 -11.63 2.37
N MET A 148 -6.55 -10.59 1.89
CA MET A 148 -5.36 -10.00 2.52
C MET A 148 -5.68 -8.81 3.43
N GLY A 149 -6.58 -9.04 4.39
CA GLY A 149 -6.48 -8.32 5.66
C GLY A 149 -5.18 -8.74 6.35
N PRO A 150 -4.58 -7.90 7.20
CA PRO A 150 -3.43 -8.32 7.96
C PRO A 150 -3.82 -9.51 8.83
N GLY A 151 -3.05 -10.59 8.76
CA GLY A 151 -3.20 -11.67 9.74
C GLY A 151 -2.92 -11.14 11.16
N PRO A 152 -3.47 -11.81 12.18
CA PRO A 152 -3.28 -11.44 13.60
C PRO A 152 -1.81 -11.46 14.04
#